data_AF-A0AAV8P0Y3-F1
#
_entry.id   AF-A0AAV8P0Y3-F1
#
_cell.length_a   1.000
_cell.length_b   1.000
_cell.length_c   1.000
_cell.angle_alpha   90.00
_cell.angle_beta   90.00
_cell.angle_gamma   90.00
#
_symmetry.space_group_name_H-M   'P 1'
#
loop_
_entity.id
_entity.type
_entity.pdbx_description
1 polymer ?
#
loop_
_entity_poly.entity_id
_entity_poly.type
_entity_poly.pdbx_seq_one_letter_code
_entity_poly.pdbx_strand_id
1 'polypeptide(L)'
;MVFVKAHKTKAYFKRFQVKYKRRREGKTDYRARIRLINQDKNKYNTPKYRFVVRFTNKDIVAQIISSTIAGDLILASAYAHELPHYGLEVGLTNYAAAYCTGLLLARRVLKTLEMDEEYQGNVEATGEDFSVEPAESRRPFRALLDVGLVRTTTGNRVFGVLKGALDGGLDVPHSDKRFAGFKKDEKQLDAEFHRNYIFGGHVASYMRTLMEDEPDKYQTHFSEYIKRNIGPDDMEELYKKVHAAIRADPATVKSTKEPPKEHKRYNLKKLTYEERKAKLIDRLNALNSATTAVDSDEDDDKDIIRCGRAYVWKMEFDSFTCYYMTSTERVKNVLRSCSYFLHHQRQRDRWWCTSSPEHTAIFAHCNISLSLSSES
;
A
#
# COMPACT_ATOMS: atom_id res chain seq x y z
N MET A 1 24.98 28.44 26.13
CA MET A 1 24.06 27.28 26.17
C MET A 1 22.75 27.72 25.52
N VAL A 2 22.39 27.17 24.35
CA VAL A 2 21.20 27.61 23.61
C VAL A 2 19.99 26.80 24.10
N PHE A 3 18.99 27.47 24.69
CA PHE A 3 17.75 26.84 25.12
C PHE A 3 16.80 26.67 23.92
N VAL A 4 16.61 25.44 23.45
CA VAL A 4 15.62 25.13 22.40
C VAL A 4 14.29 24.81 23.06
N LYS A 5 13.22 25.55 22.70
CA LYS A 5 11.86 25.25 23.16
C LYS A 5 11.41 23.90 22.61
N ALA A 6 10.91 23.03 23.49
CA ALA A 6 10.34 21.76 23.06
C ALA A 6 9.06 21.99 22.23
N HIS A 7 9.12 21.75 20.92
CA HIS A 7 7.98 21.94 20.01
C HIS A 7 6.99 20.77 20.04
N LYS A 8 7.46 19.53 20.25
CA LYS A 8 6.64 18.29 20.26
C LYS A 8 6.14 17.97 21.67
N THR A 9 5.31 18.85 22.22
CA THR A 9 4.74 18.68 23.57
C THR A 9 3.52 17.75 23.57
N LYS A 10 3.05 17.34 24.75
CA LYS A 10 1.77 16.62 24.92
C LYS A 10 0.60 17.38 24.27
N ALA A 11 0.60 18.72 24.35
CA ALA A 11 -0.41 19.56 23.72
C ALA A 11 -0.36 19.51 22.19
N TYR A 12 0.84 19.39 21.60
CA TYR A 12 0.98 19.17 20.15
C TYR A 12 0.35 17.86 19.72
N PHE A 13 0.70 16.74 20.36
CA PHE A 13 0.20 15.42 19.98
C PHE A 13 -1.32 15.27 20.15
N LYS A 14 -1.92 15.93 21.15
CA LYS A 14 -3.39 15.96 21.31
C LYS A 14 -4.13 16.59 20.13
N ARG A 15 -3.50 17.53 19.42
CA ARG A 15 -4.09 18.24 18.25
C ARG A 15 -3.56 17.73 16.91
N PHE A 16 -2.58 16.83 16.93
CA PHE A 16 -1.95 16.35 15.71
C PHE A 16 -2.83 15.32 15.01
N GLN A 17 -3.47 15.73 13.91
CA GLN A 17 -4.23 14.81 13.07
C GLN A 17 -3.31 14.08 12.10
N VAL A 18 -3.21 12.75 12.28
CA VAL A 18 -2.43 11.90 11.39
C VAL A 18 -3.09 11.81 10.01
N LYS A 19 -2.28 11.89 8.95
CA LYS A 19 -2.74 11.57 7.59
C LYS A 19 -2.92 10.05 7.44
N TYR A 20 -3.65 9.63 6.40
CA TYR A 20 -3.86 8.21 6.09
C TYR A 20 -2.54 7.43 6.00
N LYS A 21 -2.57 6.14 6.41
CA LYS A 21 -1.40 5.26 6.49
C LYS A 21 -0.49 5.34 5.25
N ARG A 22 -1.05 5.12 4.06
CA ARG A 22 -0.28 5.16 2.79
C ARG A 22 0.29 6.54 2.44
N ARG A 23 -0.32 7.64 2.92
CA ARG A 23 0.21 8.99 2.74
C ARG A 23 1.40 9.25 3.66
N ARG A 24 1.36 8.73 4.90
CA ARG A 24 2.47 8.76 5.86
C ARG A 24 3.64 7.91 5.39
N GLU A 25 3.37 6.76 4.77
CA GLU A 25 4.39 5.92 4.12
C GLU A 25 4.89 6.50 2.78
N GLY A 26 4.30 7.59 2.28
CA GLY A 26 4.71 8.20 1.01
C GLY A 26 4.46 7.33 -0.23
N LYS A 27 3.50 6.41 -0.20
CA LYS A 27 3.22 5.45 -1.29
C LYS A 27 2.07 5.84 -2.21
N THR A 28 1.23 6.78 -1.80
CA THR A 28 0.00 7.12 -2.54
C THR A 28 -0.36 8.57 -2.37
N ASP A 29 -0.57 9.24 -3.50
CA ASP A 29 -1.31 10.49 -3.54
C ASP A 29 -2.80 10.21 -3.66
N TYR A 30 -3.56 10.55 -2.61
CA TYR A 30 -5.00 10.36 -2.59
C TYR A 30 -5.73 11.30 -3.54
N ARG A 31 -5.17 12.47 -3.88
CA ARG A 31 -5.81 13.39 -4.84
C ARG A 31 -5.86 12.77 -6.23
N ALA A 32 -4.75 12.21 -6.70
CA ALA A 32 -4.69 11.48 -7.97
C ALA A 32 -5.56 10.21 -7.92
N ARG A 33 -5.43 9.41 -6.84
CA ARG A 33 -6.17 8.14 -6.70
C ARG A 33 -7.68 8.31 -6.72
N ILE A 34 -8.23 9.33 -6.05
CA ILE A 34 -9.68 9.59 -6.05
C ILE A 34 -10.20 9.81 -7.47
N ARG A 35 -9.47 10.56 -8.32
CA ARG A 35 -9.89 10.82 -9.70
C ARG A 35 -9.86 9.56 -10.58
N LEU A 36 -8.89 8.68 -10.34
CA LEU A 36 -8.75 7.42 -11.09
C LEU A 36 -9.83 6.40 -10.73
N ILE A 37 -10.19 6.31 -9.45
CA ILE A 37 -11.14 5.29 -8.94
C ILE A 37 -12.60 5.74 -9.09
N ASN A 38 -12.87 7.04 -8.96
CA ASN A 38 -14.23 7.53 -9.01
C ASN A 38 -14.91 7.12 -10.34
N GLN A 39 -16.02 6.42 -10.23
CA GLN A 39 -16.82 5.91 -11.34
C GLN A 39 -18.21 6.55 -11.25
N ASP A 40 -18.81 6.81 -12.41
CA ASP A 40 -20.16 7.37 -12.45
C ASP A 40 -21.15 6.37 -11.83
N LYS A 41 -22.02 6.86 -10.94
CA LYS A 41 -22.96 5.99 -10.20
C LYS A 41 -23.98 5.30 -11.11
N ASN A 42 -24.26 5.85 -12.29
CA ASN A 42 -25.13 5.25 -13.30
C ASN A 42 -24.54 3.99 -13.95
N LYS A 43 -23.24 3.71 -13.76
CA LYS A 43 -22.58 2.48 -14.22
C LYS A 43 -22.67 1.35 -13.17
N TYR A 44 -23.35 1.59 -12.04
CA TYR A 44 -23.60 0.63 -10.98
C TYR A 44 -22.32 -0.11 -10.54
N ASN A 45 -22.32 -1.43 -10.61
CA ASN A 45 -21.21 -2.28 -10.17
C ASN A 45 -20.17 -2.55 -11.28
N THR A 46 -20.20 -1.80 -12.38
CA THR A 46 -19.22 -1.98 -13.46
C THR A 46 -17.83 -1.56 -12.99
N PRO A 47 -16.85 -2.49 -12.93
CA PRO A 47 -15.53 -2.18 -12.41
C PRO A 47 -14.80 -1.18 -13.31
N LYS A 48 -14.19 -0.17 -12.68
CA LYS A 48 -13.28 0.75 -13.36
C LYS A 48 -11.85 0.22 -13.23
N TYR A 49 -11.31 -0.29 -14.33
CA TYR A 49 -9.98 -0.88 -14.35
C TYR A 49 -8.87 0.18 -14.42
N ARG A 50 -7.84 -0.02 -13.61
CA ARG A 50 -6.63 0.79 -13.55
C ARG A 50 -5.44 -0.09 -13.89
N PHE A 51 -4.63 0.37 -14.81
CA PHE A 51 -3.36 -0.22 -15.15
C PHE A 51 -2.27 0.39 -14.27
N VAL A 52 -1.93 -0.30 -13.19
CA VAL A 52 -0.97 0.16 -12.19
C VAL A 52 0.43 -0.29 -12.60
N VAL A 53 1.30 0.68 -12.84
CA VAL A 53 2.72 0.44 -13.17
C VAL A 53 3.59 0.97 -12.05
N ARG A 54 4.48 0.14 -11.51
CA ARG A 54 5.41 0.51 -10.43
C ARG A 54 6.81 0.03 -10.77
N PHE A 55 7.78 0.91 -10.58
CA PHE A 55 9.19 0.58 -10.67
C PHE A 55 9.76 0.44 -9.27
N THR A 56 10.52 -0.63 -9.07
CA THR A 56 11.45 -0.77 -7.97
C THR A 56 12.87 -0.63 -8.50
N ASN A 57 13.88 -0.76 -7.64
CA ASN A 57 15.27 -0.64 -8.09
C ASN A 57 15.71 -1.80 -8.99
N LYS A 58 15.09 -2.97 -8.87
CA LYS A 58 15.50 -4.20 -9.57
C LYS A 58 14.39 -4.86 -10.40
N ASP A 59 13.16 -4.38 -10.29
CA ASP A 59 11.99 -5.03 -10.88
C ASP A 59 10.96 -4.01 -11.34
N ILE A 60 10.18 -4.40 -12.34
CA ILE A 60 9.05 -3.66 -12.90
C ILE A 60 7.79 -4.45 -12.60
N VAL A 61 6.79 -3.77 -12.03
CA VAL A 61 5.51 -4.38 -11.65
C VAL A 61 4.41 -3.75 -12.50
N ALA A 62 3.69 -4.58 -13.23
CA ALA A 62 2.57 -4.20 -14.08
C ALA A 62 1.32 -4.98 -13.62
N GLN A 63 0.23 -4.28 -13.28
CA GLN A 63 -0.98 -4.92 -12.73
C GLN A 63 -2.25 -4.26 -13.28
N ILE A 64 -3.26 -5.07 -13.60
CA ILE A 64 -4.63 -4.57 -13.83
C ILE A 64 -5.43 -4.72 -12.53
N ILE A 65 -5.98 -3.60 -12.06
CA ILE A 65 -6.61 -3.51 -10.75
C ILE A 65 -8.00 -2.87 -10.87
N SER A 66 -8.99 -3.45 -10.22
CA SER A 66 -10.27 -2.80 -9.91
C SER A 66 -10.35 -2.47 -8.41
N SER A 67 -11.18 -1.49 -8.04
CA SER A 67 -11.32 -1.07 -6.65
C SER A 67 -12.66 -1.48 -6.08
N THR A 68 -12.66 -2.03 -4.87
CA THR A 68 -13.84 -2.33 -4.06
C THR A 68 -13.77 -1.61 -2.72
N ILE A 69 -14.85 -1.68 -1.93
CA ILE A 69 -14.93 -1.04 -0.61
C ILE A 69 -13.91 -1.66 0.36
N ALA A 70 -13.72 -2.99 0.33
CA ALA A 70 -12.79 -3.69 1.19
C ALA A 70 -11.32 -3.48 0.78
N GLY A 71 -11.07 -3.39 -0.53
CA GLY A 71 -9.73 -3.26 -1.07
C GLY A 71 -9.67 -3.30 -2.59
N ASP A 72 -8.45 -3.20 -3.12
CA ASP A 72 -8.20 -3.36 -4.55
C ASP A 72 -8.17 -4.86 -4.91
N LEU A 73 -8.84 -5.24 -6.00
CA LEU A 73 -8.80 -6.58 -6.57
C LEU A 73 -7.88 -6.57 -7.80
N ILE A 74 -6.93 -7.49 -7.86
CA ILE A 74 -5.99 -7.63 -8.97
C ILE A 74 -6.57 -8.65 -9.95
N LEU A 75 -6.79 -8.25 -11.19
CA LEU A 75 -7.27 -9.14 -12.26
C LEU A 75 -6.10 -9.96 -12.83
N ALA A 76 -5.00 -9.29 -13.15
CA ALA A 76 -3.78 -9.91 -13.65
C ALA A 76 -2.56 -9.11 -13.20
N SER A 77 -1.41 -9.79 -13.14
CA SER A 77 -0.12 -9.21 -12.81
C SER A 77 0.97 -9.75 -13.72
N ALA A 78 1.97 -8.93 -14.01
CA ALA A 78 3.21 -9.30 -14.66
C ALA A 78 4.39 -8.58 -13.99
N TYR A 79 5.53 -9.26 -13.94
CA TYR A 79 6.73 -8.78 -13.28
C TYR A 79 7.94 -8.93 -14.20
N ALA A 80 8.95 -8.08 -14.06
CA ALA A 80 10.16 -8.19 -14.88
C ALA A 80 11.00 -9.42 -14.50
N HIS A 81 10.99 -9.84 -13.24
CA HIS A 81 11.68 -11.06 -12.80
C HIS A 81 11.12 -12.37 -13.39
N GLU A 82 9.98 -12.32 -14.08
CA GLU A 82 9.44 -13.46 -14.84
C GLU A 82 9.94 -13.49 -16.29
N LEU A 83 10.47 -12.37 -16.80
CA LEU A 83 11.02 -12.26 -18.17
C LEU A 83 12.18 -13.24 -18.48
N PRO A 84 13.01 -13.66 -17.51
CA PRO A 84 14.00 -14.71 -17.75
C PRO A 84 13.42 -16.02 -18.28
N HIS A 85 12.16 -16.35 -17.96
CA HIS A 85 11.50 -17.54 -18.52
C HIS A 85 11.27 -17.45 -20.03
N TYR A 86 11.25 -16.23 -20.58
CA TYR A 86 11.07 -15.94 -22.00
C TYR A 86 12.39 -15.65 -22.72
N GLY A 87 13.53 -15.79 -22.03
CA GLY A 87 14.87 -15.58 -22.59
C GLY A 87 15.52 -14.24 -22.24
N LEU A 88 14.86 -13.34 -21.49
CA LEU A 88 15.48 -12.08 -21.04
C LEU A 88 16.06 -12.22 -19.63
N GLU A 89 17.33 -12.60 -19.54
CA GLU A 89 17.99 -12.83 -18.25
C GLU A 89 18.56 -11.56 -17.59
N VAL A 90 18.93 -10.56 -18.40
CA VAL A 90 19.63 -9.35 -17.96
C VAL A 90 18.83 -8.08 -18.28
N GLY A 91 19.14 -6.97 -17.60
CA GLY A 91 18.58 -5.66 -17.95
C GLY A 91 17.09 -5.46 -17.59
N LEU A 92 16.60 -6.10 -16.52
CA LEU A 92 15.18 -6.15 -16.15
C LEU A 92 14.50 -4.82 -15.81
N THR A 93 15.25 -3.71 -15.78
CA THR A 93 14.71 -2.38 -15.45
C THR A 93 14.87 -1.35 -16.57
N ASN A 94 15.33 -1.74 -17.76
CA ASN A 94 15.46 -0.81 -18.88
C ASN A 94 14.09 -0.53 -19.55
N TYR A 95 14.08 0.31 -20.59
CA TYR A 95 12.85 0.63 -21.33
C TYR A 95 12.29 -0.58 -22.09
N ALA A 96 13.18 -1.42 -22.66
CA ALA A 96 12.82 -2.62 -23.40
C ALA A 96 12.16 -3.70 -22.52
N ALA A 97 12.70 -3.94 -21.33
CA ALA A 97 12.08 -4.80 -20.32
C ALA A 97 10.74 -4.24 -19.86
N ALA A 98 10.63 -2.91 -19.71
CA ALA A 98 9.37 -2.26 -19.40
C ALA A 98 8.31 -2.57 -20.48
N TYR A 99 8.67 -2.45 -21.76
CA TYR A 99 7.82 -2.85 -22.88
C TYR A 99 7.41 -4.33 -22.79
N CYS A 100 8.36 -5.24 -22.60
CA CYS A 100 8.10 -6.67 -22.46
C CYS A 100 7.12 -6.98 -21.31
N THR A 101 7.27 -6.32 -20.15
CA THR A 101 6.34 -6.52 -19.02
C THR A 101 4.92 -6.03 -19.31
N GLY A 102 4.78 -4.96 -20.09
CA GLY A 102 3.47 -4.46 -20.53
C GLY A 102 2.80 -5.43 -21.51
N LEU A 103 3.57 -5.93 -22.48
CA LEU A 103 3.11 -6.92 -23.45
C LEU A 103 2.65 -8.21 -22.76
N LEU A 104 3.44 -8.70 -21.80
CA LEU A 104 3.11 -9.89 -21.02
C LEU A 104 1.82 -9.72 -20.22
N LEU A 105 1.63 -8.56 -19.58
CA LEU A 105 0.39 -8.27 -18.86
C LEU A 105 -0.82 -8.25 -19.80
N ALA A 106 -0.69 -7.58 -20.96
CA ALA A 106 -1.77 -7.48 -21.93
C ALA A 106 -2.23 -8.86 -22.43
N ARG A 107 -1.29 -9.70 -22.87
CA ARG A 107 -1.59 -11.05 -23.34
C ARG A 107 -2.18 -11.93 -22.23
N ARG A 108 -1.73 -11.78 -20.98
CA ARG A 108 -2.36 -12.46 -19.82
C ARG A 108 -3.80 -12.06 -19.61
N VAL A 109 -4.08 -10.77 -19.63
CA VAL A 109 -5.43 -10.24 -19.40
C VAL A 109 -6.37 -10.73 -20.50
N LEU A 110 -5.96 -10.62 -21.75
CA LEU A 110 -6.77 -11.04 -22.89
C LEU A 110 -6.99 -12.56 -22.90
N LYS A 111 -5.96 -13.37 -22.59
CA LYS A 111 -6.11 -14.83 -22.46
C LYS A 111 -7.05 -15.22 -21.32
N THR A 112 -7.01 -14.48 -20.20
CA THR A 112 -7.93 -14.70 -19.06
C THR A 112 -9.38 -14.34 -19.40
N LEU A 113 -9.59 -13.40 -20.34
CA LEU A 113 -10.90 -12.94 -20.78
C LEU A 113 -11.38 -13.60 -22.08
N GLU A 114 -10.58 -14.50 -22.65
CA GLU A 114 -10.84 -15.20 -23.92
C GLU A 114 -11.06 -14.22 -25.09
N MET A 115 -10.20 -13.19 -25.17
CA MET A 115 -10.24 -12.13 -26.20
C MET A 115 -8.89 -11.95 -26.91
N ASP A 116 -8.00 -12.93 -26.77
CA ASP A 116 -6.61 -12.86 -27.22
C ASP A 116 -6.44 -13.06 -28.73
N GLU A 117 -7.38 -13.73 -29.39
CA GLU A 117 -7.44 -13.90 -30.85
C GLU A 117 -8.02 -12.67 -31.55
N GLU A 118 -9.06 -12.03 -30.97
CA GLU A 118 -9.72 -10.85 -31.53
C GLU A 118 -8.80 -9.62 -31.48
N TYR A 119 -8.11 -9.43 -30.34
CA TYR A 119 -7.25 -8.28 -30.11
C TYR A 119 -5.78 -8.71 -30.01
N GLN A 120 -5.16 -8.98 -31.16
CA GLN A 120 -3.74 -9.36 -31.23
C GLN A 120 -2.79 -8.18 -30.99
N GLY A 121 -3.24 -6.96 -31.31
CA GLY A 121 -2.44 -5.74 -31.25
C GLY A 121 -1.41 -5.65 -32.38
N ASN A 122 -0.36 -4.85 -32.19
CA ASN A 122 0.69 -4.66 -33.18
C ASN A 122 1.78 -5.74 -33.05
N VAL A 123 1.86 -6.66 -34.00
CA VAL A 123 2.79 -7.79 -33.96
C VAL A 123 4.26 -7.36 -34.12
N GLU A 124 4.54 -6.36 -34.96
CA GLU A 124 5.91 -6.02 -35.39
C GLU A 124 6.58 -4.94 -34.54
N ALA A 125 5.86 -4.32 -33.59
CA ALA A 125 6.37 -3.30 -32.69
C ALA A 125 7.09 -2.15 -33.44
N THR A 126 6.39 -1.55 -34.41
CA THR A 126 6.92 -0.49 -35.30
C THR A 126 7.33 0.80 -34.57
N GLY A 127 6.88 1.01 -33.34
CA GLY A 127 7.17 2.20 -32.53
C GLY A 127 6.21 3.37 -32.77
N GLU A 128 5.32 3.26 -33.76
CA GLU A 128 4.26 4.22 -34.04
C GLU A 128 3.20 4.23 -32.94
N ASP A 129 2.41 5.31 -32.86
CA ASP A 129 1.24 5.31 -31.99
C ASP A 129 0.23 4.24 -32.44
N PHE A 130 -0.30 3.49 -31.49
CA PHE A 130 -1.25 2.42 -31.77
C PHE A 130 -2.39 2.48 -30.77
N SER A 131 -3.59 2.67 -31.30
CA SER A 131 -4.84 2.57 -30.58
C SER A 131 -5.62 1.36 -31.10
N VAL A 132 -6.14 0.55 -30.18
CA VAL A 132 -6.96 -0.60 -30.53
C VAL A 132 -8.34 -0.11 -30.91
N GLU A 133 -8.69 -0.24 -32.18
CA GLU A 133 -10.05 0.06 -32.65
C GLU A 133 -11.03 -1.03 -32.21
N PRO A 134 -12.29 -0.67 -31.88
CA PRO A 134 -13.28 -1.63 -31.45
C PRO A 134 -13.71 -2.53 -32.60
N ALA A 135 -13.65 -3.84 -32.39
CA ALA A 135 -14.24 -4.83 -33.28
C ALA A 135 -15.78 -4.80 -33.18
N GLU A 136 -16.44 -5.48 -34.11
CA GLU A 136 -17.91 -5.57 -34.16
C GLU A 136 -18.50 -6.34 -32.98
N SER A 137 -17.71 -7.20 -32.33
CA SER A 137 -18.18 -8.09 -31.27
C SER A 137 -18.08 -7.46 -29.87
N ARG A 138 -16.97 -7.69 -29.15
CA ARG A 138 -16.72 -7.21 -27.79
C ARG A 138 -15.79 -6.03 -27.86
N ARG A 139 -16.07 -4.96 -27.11
CA ARG A 139 -15.17 -3.81 -27.03
C ARG A 139 -13.82 -4.19 -26.41
N PRO A 140 -12.71 -3.55 -26.82
CA PRO A 140 -11.39 -3.85 -26.29
C PRO A 140 -11.33 -3.58 -24.79
N PHE A 141 -10.45 -4.32 -24.09
CA PHE A 141 -10.33 -4.19 -22.65
C PHE A 141 -9.73 -2.84 -22.28
N ARG A 142 -10.57 -1.96 -21.70
CA ARG A 142 -10.18 -0.61 -21.34
C ARG A 142 -9.62 -0.51 -19.93
N ALA A 143 -8.42 0.04 -19.79
CA ALA A 143 -7.79 0.34 -18.50
C ALA A 143 -7.20 1.75 -18.46
N LEU A 144 -7.17 2.37 -17.28
CA LEU A 144 -6.57 3.70 -17.09
C LEU A 144 -5.19 3.60 -16.46
N LEU A 145 -4.17 4.21 -17.07
CA LEU A 145 -2.81 4.21 -16.53
C LEU A 145 -2.73 4.92 -15.17
N ASP A 146 -2.27 4.20 -14.15
CA ASP A 146 -1.97 4.68 -12.81
C ASP A 146 -0.44 4.68 -12.61
N VAL A 147 0.14 5.87 -12.79
CA VAL A 147 1.58 6.15 -12.64
C VAL A 147 2.02 6.30 -11.17
N GLY A 148 1.05 6.44 -10.25
CA GLY A 148 1.31 6.64 -8.83
C GLY A 148 1.94 7.99 -8.53
N LEU A 149 3.14 7.98 -7.95
CA LEU A 149 3.90 9.18 -7.56
C LEU A 149 5.02 9.52 -8.56
N VAL A 150 5.19 8.72 -9.60
CA VAL A 150 6.23 8.92 -10.61
C VAL A 150 5.90 10.15 -11.44
N ARG A 151 6.91 10.96 -11.76
CA ARG A 151 6.74 12.14 -12.63
C ARG A 151 6.54 11.70 -14.07
N THR A 152 5.54 12.26 -14.73
CA THR A 152 5.19 11.97 -16.13
C THR A 152 6.05 12.78 -17.10
N THR A 153 7.36 12.51 -17.09
CA THR A 153 8.33 13.08 -18.05
C THR A 153 8.33 12.30 -19.37
N THR A 154 8.76 12.94 -20.44
CA THR A 154 8.97 12.30 -21.75
C THR A 154 10.05 11.22 -21.66
N GLY A 155 9.84 10.07 -22.31
CA GLY A 155 10.78 8.96 -22.28
C GLY A 155 10.86 8.21 -20.95
N ASN A 156 9.94 8.44 -20.01
CA ASN A 156 9.88 7.65 -18.78
C ASN A 156 9.52 6.19 -19.09
N ARG A 157 10.21 5.25 -18.46
CA ARG A 157 10.00 3.79 -18.61
C ARG A 157 8.56 3.34 -18.32
N VAL A 158 7.80 4.07 -17.49
CA VAL A 158 6.36 3.82 -17.29
C VAL A 158 5.59 3.81 -18.61
N PHE A 159 5.97 4.69 -19.54
CA PHE A 159 5.35 4.76 -20.86
C PHE A 159 5.85 3.66 -21.81
N GLY A 160 6.99 3.04 -21.53
CA GLY A 160 7.41 1.79 -22.21
C GLY A 160 6.48 0.62 -21.85
N VAL A 161 6.13 0.48 -20.56
CA VAL A 161 5.11 -0.51 -20.14
C VAL A 161 3.75 -0.20 -20.77
N LEU A 162 3.37 1.08 -20.84
CA LEU A 162 2.17 1.50 -21.55
C LEU A 162 2.20 1.05 -23.02
N LYS A 163 3.30 1.32 -23.73
CA LYS A 163 3.41 0.97 -25.14
C LYS A 163 3.33 -0.54 -25.37
N GLY A 164 4.00 -1.34 -24.53
CA GLY A 164 3.88 -2.80 -24.60
C GLY A 164 2.46 -3.30 -24.34
N ALA A 165 1.72 -2.64 -23.43
CA ALA A 165 0.33 -2.99 -23.17
C ALA A 165 -0.61 -2.68 -24.35
N LEU A 166 -0.39 -1.56 -25.04
CA LEU A 166 -1.13 -1.16 -26.24
C LEU A 166 -0.87 -2.13 -27.40
N ASP A 167 0.41 -2.41 -27.68
CA ASP A 167 0.81 -3.36 -28.73
C ASP A 167 0.40 -4.80 -28.41
N GLY A 168 0.12 -5.09 -27.14
CA GLY A 168 -0.46 -6.36 -26.70
C GLY A 168 -1.98 -6.45 -26.80
N GLY A 169 -2.68 -5.39 -27.19
CA GLY A 169 -4.12 -5.36 -27.44
C GLY A 169 -4.99 -4.74 -26.33
N LEU A 170 -4.40 -4.08 -25.32
CA LEU A 170 -5.20 -3.34 -24.33
C LEU A 170 -5.54 -1.92 -24.83
N ASP A 171 -6.77 -1.48 -24.55
CA ASP A 171 -7.16 -0.08 -24.77
C ASP A 171 -6.80 0.75 -23.53
N VAL A 172 -5.77 1.59 -23.66
CA VAL A 172 -5.40 2.56 -22.63
C VAL A 172 -5.43 3.95 -23.24
N PRO A 173 -6.37 4.84 -22.84
CA PRO A 173 -6.43 6.18 -23.37
C PRO A 173 -5.15 6.97 -23.07
N HIS A 174 -4.48 7.47 -24.11
CA HIS A 174 -3.18 8.12 -23.97
C HIS A 174 -2.93 9.19 -25.05
N SER A 175 -1.74 9.77 -25.02
CA SER A 175 -1.23 10.72 -26.01
C SER A 175 0.26 10.50 -26.21
N ASP A 176 0.74 10.70 -27.43
CA ASP A 176 2.09 10.32 -27.87
C ASP A 176 3.20 11.18 -27.24
N LYS A 177 2.79 12.31 -26.67
CA LYS A 177 3.63 13.36 -26.08
C LYS A 177 4.53 12.90 -24.92
N ARG A 178 4.45 11.64 -24.50
CA ARG A 178 5.20 11.09 -23.37
C ARG A 178 6.05 9.88 -23.73
N PHE A 179 5.93 9.35 -24.94
CA PHE A 179 6.79 8.30 -25.44
C PHE A 179 8.24 8.79 -25.62
N ALA A 180 9.17 7.83 -25.70
CA ALA A 180 10.56 8.13 -26.03
C ALA A 180 10.63 8.51 -27.52
N GLY A 181 11.34 9.59 -27.85
CA GLY A 181 11.41 10.10 -29.23
C GLY A 181 10.43 11.21 -29.57
N PHE A 182 9.54 11.58 -28.64
CA PHE A 182 8.68 12.74 -28.85
C PHE A 182 9.48 14.05 -28.77
N LYS A 183 9.60 14.74 -29.91
CA LYS A 183 10.24 16.06 -29.99
C LYS A 183 9.21 17.14 -29.71
N LYS A 184 9.46 17.96 -28.68
CA LYS A 184 8.53 19.02 -28.27
C LYS A 184 8.39 20.12 -29.33
N ASP A 185 9.44 20.37 -30.10
CA ASP A 185 9.50 21.45 -31.08
C ASP A 185 8.70 21.11 -32.35
N GLU A 186 8.92 19.90 -32.87
CA GLU A 186 8.20 19.37 -34.05
C GLU A 186 6.79 18.87 -33.70
N LYS A 187 6.50 18.63 -32.41
CA LYS A 187 5.25 18.03 -31.89
C LYS A 187 4.88 16.69 -32.52
N GLN A 188 5.87 15.99 -33.06
CA GLN A 188 5.72 14.68 -33.70
C GLN A 188 6.55 13.63 -32.95
N LEU A 189 6.08 12.38 -33.01
CA LEU A 189 6.78 11.23 -32.49
C LEU A 189 7.72 10.70 -33.58
N ASP A 190 8.99 10.60 -33.25
CA ASP A 190 9.94 9.85 -34.06
C ASP A 190 9.78 8.35 -33.77
N ALA A 191 9.07 7.65 -34.66
CA ALA A 191 8.76 6.24 -34.52
C ALA A 191 10.01 5.36 -34.56
N GLU A 192 11.02 5.72 -35.35
CA GLU A 192 12.28 4.98 -35.44
C GLU A 192 13.06 5.08 -34.13
N PHE A 193 13.16 6.29 -33.56
CA PHE A 193 13.77 6.48 -32.25
C PHE A 193 13.02 5.70 -31.17
N HIS A 194 11.69 5.70 -31.19
CA HIS A 194 10.88 4.96 -30.23
C HIS A 194 11.10 3.45 -30.35
N ARG A 195 11.13 2.93 -31.59
CA ARG A 195 11.45 1.54 -31.90
C ARG A 195 12.84 1.15 -31.38
N ASN A 196 13.83 2.02 -31.56
CA ASN A 196 15.18 1.81 -31.00
C ASN A 196 15.16 1.69 -29.47
N TYR A 197 14.27 2.38 -28.78
CA TYR A 197 14.11 2.22 -27.33
C TYR A 197 13.44 0.91 -26.92
N ILE A 198 12.46 0.46 -27.70
CA ILE A 198 11.74 -0.81 -27.49
C ILE A 198 12.70 -2.00 -27.62
N PHE A 199 13.59 -1.99 -28.61
CA PHE A 199 14.57 -3.06 -28.85
C PHE A 199 15.91 -2.86 -28.12
N GLY A 200 16.00 -1.88 -27.21
CA GLY A 200 17.20 -1.68 -26.40
C GLY A 200 18.41 -1.11 -27.16
N GLY A 201 18.22 -0.52 -28.33
CA GLY A 201 19.27 0.11 -29.14
C GLY A 201 20.05 1.21 -28.41
N HIS A 202 19.41 1.94 -27.49
CA HIS A 202 20.08 2.91 -26.61
C HIS A 202 21.03 2.27 -25.59
N VAL A 203 20.76 1.03 -25.17
CA VAL A 203 21.67 0.25 -24.32
C VAL A 203 22.83 -0.27 -25.16
N ALA A 204 22.54 -0.80 -26.35
CA ALA A 204 23.56 -1.24 -27.30
C ALA A 204 24.52 -0.10 -27.69
N SER A 205 23.99 1.10 -27.98
CA SER A 205 24.82 2.27 -28.27
C SER A 205 25.69 2.65 -27.08
N TYR A 206 25.16 2.57 -25.85
CA TYR A 206 25.92 2.87 -24.64
C TYR A 206 27.02 1.82 -24.37
N MET A 207 26.76 0.55 -24.68
CA MET A 207 27.78 -0.50 -24.66
C MET A 207 28.91 -0.19 -25.64
N ARG A 208 28.59 0.17 -26.89
CA ARG A 208 29.61 0.53 -27.90
C ARG A 208 30.47 1.72 -27.46
N THR A 209 29.86 2.81 -27.01
CA THR A 209 30.61 3.99 -26.53
C THR A 209 31.53 3.63 -25.36
N LEU A 210 31.07 2.82 -24.41
CA LEU A 210 31.89 2.43 -23.26
C LEU A 210 33.01 1.45 -23.63
N MET A 211 32.82 0.60 -24.64
CA MET A 211 33.87 -0.29 -25.11
C MET A 211 35.02 0.49 -25.76
N GLU A 212 34.71 1.58 -26.46
CA GLU A 212 35.69 2.43 -27.14
C GLU A 212 36.37 3.42 -26.17
N ASP A 213 35.58 4.16 -25.38
CA ASP A 213 36.09 5.24 -24.53
C ASP A 213 36.71 4.72 -23.22
N GLU A 214 36.06 3.76 -22.55
CA GLU A 214 36.37 3.36 -21.17
C GLU A 214 36.09 1.87 -20.88
N PRO A 215 36.98 0.95 -21.31
CA PRO A 215 36.73 -0.50 -21.21
C PRO A 215 36.58 -1.00 -19.76
N ASP A 216 37.18 -0.35 -18.78
CA ASP A 216 37.04 -0.70 -17.36
C ASP A 216 35.61 -0.46 -16.85
N LYS A 217 34.99 0.66 -17.27
CA LYS A 217 33.59 0.95 -16.96
C LYS A 217 32.64 -0.02 -17.66
N TYR A 218 32.96 -0.43 -18.88
CA TYR A 218 32.20 -1.45 -19.59
C TYR A 218 32.15 -2.77 -18.80
N GLN A 219 33.30 -3.25 -18.34
CA GLN A 219 33.39 -4.50 -17.56
C GLN A 219 32.59 -4.44 -16.25
N THR A 220 32.58 -3.29 -15.57
CA THR A 220 31.85 -3.13 -14.30
C THR A 220 30.34 -2.97 -14.51
N HIS A 221 29.91 -2.10 -15.43
CA HIS A 221 28.49 -1.85 -15.69
C HIS A 221 27.78 -3.02 -16.36
N PHE A 222 28.44 -3.70 -17.29
CA PHE A 222 27.87 -4.79 -18.09
C PHE A 222 28.42 -6.16 -17.70
N SER A 223 28.89 -6.32 -16.46
CA SER A 223 29.44 -7.59 -15.95
C SER A 223 28.49 -8.79 -16.14
N GLU A 224 27.18 -8.61 -15.95
CA GLU A 224 26.19 -9.66 -16.17
C GLU A 224 25.98 -9.98 -17.66
N TYR A 225 26.06 -8.98 -18.54
CA TYR A 225 25.97 -9.17 -19.99
C TYR A 225 27.17 -9.96 -20.52
N ILE A 226 28.38 -9.62 -20.05
CA ILE A 226 29.62 -10.33 -20.38
C ILE A 226 29.55 -11.79 -19.90
N LYS A 227 29.08 -12.03 -18.67
CA LYS A 227 28.91 -13.39 -18.13
C LYS A 227 27.94 -14.25 -18.94
N ARG A 228 26.97 -13.63 -19.61
CA ARG A 228 25.96 -14.31 -20.45
C ARG A 228 26.26 -14.24 -21.94
N ASN A 229 27.40 -13.67 -22.34
CA ASN A 229 27.83 -13.49 -23.73
C ASN A 229 26.80 -12.75 -24.60
N ILE A 230 26.19 -11.69 -24.07
CA ILE A 230 25.24 -10.84 -24.82
C ILE A 230 25.97 -9.58 -25.28
N GLY A 231 26.20 -9.45 -26.59
CA GLY A 231 26.81 -8.28 -27.21
C GLY A 231 25.82 -7.16 -27.55
N PRO A 232 26.31 -5.97 -27.97
CA PRO A 232 25.45 -4.87 -28.39
C PRO A 232 24.63 -5.20 -29.65
N ASP A 233 25.16 -6.01 -30.55
CA ASP A 233 24.53 -6.32 -31.84
C ASP A 233 23.42 -7.37 -31.70
N ASP A 234 23.49 -8.24 -30.68
CA ASP A 234 22.51 -9.31 -30.42
C ASP A 234 21.21 -8.80 -29.76
N MET A 235 21.17 -7.55 -29.30
CA MET A 235 20.10 -7.01 -28.47
C MET A 235 18.74 -6.98 -29.19
N GLU A 236 18.70 -6.59 -30.46
CA GLU A 236 17.44 -6.51 -31.20
C GLU A 236 16.84 -7.91 -31.42
N GLU A 237 17.67 -8.89 -31.78
CA GLU A 237 17.24 -10.28 -31.95
C GLU A 237 16.74 -10.90 -30.65
N LEU A 238 17.43 -10.61 -29.53
CA LEU A 238 17.03 -11.07 -28.20
C LEU A 238 15.61 -10.61 -27.87
N TYR A 239 15.31 -9.31 -28.02
CA TYR A 239 13.98 -8.77 -27.71
C TYR A 239 12.89 -9.28 -28.67
N LYS A 240 13.20 -9.46 -29.96
CA LYS A 240 12.25 -10.09 -30.91
C LYS A 240 11.88 -11.52 -30.48
N LYS A 241 12.86 -12.32 -30.07
CA LYS A 241 12.64 -13.68 -29.54
C LYS A 241 11.77 -13.64 -28.28
N VAL A 242 12.05 -12.73 -27.36
CA VAL A 242 11.27 -12.55 -26.12
C VAL A 242 9.83 -12.14 -26.42
N HIS A 243 9.60 -11.18 -27.33
CA HIS A 243 8.25 -10.76 -27.71
C HIS A 243 7.43 -11.92 -28.31
N ALA A 244 8.06 -12.73 -29.18
CA ALA A 244 7.43 -13.90 -29.76
C ALA A 244 7.10 -14.96 -28.68
N ALA A 245 8.03 -15.23 -27.76
CA ALA A 245 7.83 -16.17 -26.66
C ALA A 245 6.68 -15.74 -25.73
N ILE A 246 6.59 -14.45 -25.41
CA ILE A 246 5.49 -13.88 -24.59
C ILE A 246 4.13 -14.08 -25.27
N ARG A 247 4.05 -13.90 -26.60
CA ARG A 247 2.80 -14.12 -27.34
C ARG A 247 2.42 -15.60 -27.39
N ALA A 248 3.40 -16.49 -27.52
CA ALA A 248 3.17 -17.92 -27.58
C ALA A 248 2.59 -18.48 -26.26
N ASP A 249 3.18 -18.12 -25.12
CA ASP A 249 2.64 -18.53 -23.82
C ASP A 249 2.69 -17.42 -22.76
N PRO A 250 1.61 -16.65 -22.57
CA PRO A 250 1.60 -15.64 -21.54
C PRO A 250 1.29 -16.20 -20.14
N ALA A 251 1.13 -17.51 -19.92
CA ALA A 251 0.65 -18.04 -18.64
C ALA A 251 1.52 -17.67 -17.43
N THR A 252 0.91 -17.60 -16.25
CA THR A 252 1.62 -17.39 -14.98
C THR A 252 2.06 -18.72 -14.39
N VAL A 253 3.37 -18.90 -14.22
CA VAL A 253 3.93 -20.07 -13.54
C VAL A 253 3.81 -19.88 -12.03
N LYS A 254 3.07 -20.79 -11.36
CA LYS A 254 2.93 -20.77 -9.90
C LYS A 254 4.13 -21.45 -9.24
N SER A 255 4.51 -20.96 -8.06
CA SER A 255 5.54 -21.62 -7.26
C SER A 255 5.05 -22.98 -6.77
N THR A 256 5.89 -24.01 -6.93
CA THR A 256 5.68 -25.37 -6.43
C THR A 256 6.15 -25.56 -4.99
N LYS A 257 6.70 -24.52 -4.36
CA LYS A 257 7.26 -24.61 -3.02
C LYS A 257 6.16 -24.78 -1.97
N GLU A 258 6.19 -25.89 -1.25
CA GLU A 258 5.26 -26.15 -0.15
C GLU A 258 5.47 -25.17 1.02
N PRO A 259 4.37 -24.75 1.69
CA PRO A 259 4.47 -23.93 2.89
C PRO A 259 5.18 -24.72 4.02
N PRO A 260 6.06 -24.08 4.81
CA PRO A 260 6.75 -24.75 5.91
C PRO A 260 5.75 -25.20 6.97
N LYS A 261 5.94 -26.41 7.51
CA LYS A 261 5.09 -26.99 8.57
C LYS A 261 5.08 -26.14 9.85
N GLU A 262 6.23 -25.55 10.20
CA GLU A 262 6.36 -24.65 11.34
C GLU A 262 6.97 -23.31 10.92
N HIS A 263 6.32 -22.21 11.32
CA HIS A 263 6.81 -20.86 11.00
C HIS A 263 7.80 -20.36 12.06
N LYS A 264 9.10 -20.42 11.75
CA LYS A 264 10.15 -19.83 12.60
C LYS A 264 9.94 -18.32 12.75
N ARG A 265 9.79 -17.84 13.99
CA ARG A 265 9.65 -16.40 14.29
C ARG A 265 11.01 -15.79 14.59
N TYR A 266 11.41 -14.80 13.80
CA TYR A 266 12.63 -14.01 14.02
C TYR A 266 12.39 -12.76 14.87
N ASN A 267 11.13 -12.31 14.97
CA ASN A 267 10.76 -11.15 15.75
C ASN A 267 10.64 -11.51 17.23
N LEU A 268 11.10 -10.61 18.10
CA LEU A 268 10.92 -10.72 19.54
C LEU A 268 9.44 -10.83 19.89
N LYS A 269 9.11 -11.79 20.76
CA LYS A 269 7.75 -11.92 21.30
C LYS A 269 7.44 -10.68 22.15
N LYS A 270 6.25 -10.09 21.95
CA LYS A 270 5.80 -8.96 22.76
C LYS A 270 5.70 -9.41 24.22
N LEU A 271 6.42 -8.73 25.11
CA LEU A 271 6.41 -9.03 26.54
C LEU A 271 4.99 -8.96 27.09
N THR A 272 4.67 -9.90 27.97
CA THR A 272 3.39 -9.88 28.69
C THR A 272 3.33 -8.69 29.65
N TYR A 273 2.16 -8.45 30.24
CA TYR A 273 2.03 -7.39 31.25
C TYR A 273 2.84 -7.71 32.50
N GLU A 274 2.80 -8.96 32.96
CA GLU A 274 3.50 -9.45 34.15
C GLU A 274 5.02 -9.38 33.98
N GLU A 275 5.55 -9.83 32.84
CA GLU A 275 6.98 -9.72 32.53
C GLU A 275 7.46 -8.25 32.50
N ARG A 276 6.60 -7.32 32.06
CA ARG A 276 6.91 -5.88 32.09
C ARG A 276 6.86 -5.31 33.50
N LYS A 277 5.92 -5.77 34.34
CA LYS A 277 5.80 -5.37 35.75
C LYS A 277 7.00 -5.86 36.55
N ALA A 278 7.39 -7.12 36.41
CA ALA A 278 8.57 -7.69 37.06
C ALA A 278 9.83 -6.92 36.70
N LYS A 279 10.08 -6.69 35.39
CA LYS A 279 11.22 -5.89 34.92
C LYS A 279 11.25 -4.46 35.46
N LEU A 280 10.09 -3.86 35.72
CA LEU A 280 10.02 -2.53 36.32
C LEU A 280 10.44 -2.58 37.80
N ILE A 281 9.95 -3.57 38.55
CA ILE A 281 10.31 -3.79 39.95
C ILE A 281 11.82 -4.02 40.07
N ASP A 282 12.37 -4.92 39.26
CA ASP A 282 13.81 -5.22 39.25
C ASP A 282 14.65 -3.96 38.97
N ARG A 283 14.19 -3.11 38.03
CA ARG A 283 14.87 -1.84 37.70
C ARG A 283 14.80 -0.83 38.86
N LEU A 284 13.68 -0.74 39.56
CA LEU A 284 13.54 0.15 40.72
C LEU A 284 14.44 -0.32 41.87
N ASN A 285 14.46 -1.62 42.14
CA ASN A 285 15.31 -2.21 43.16
C ASN A 285 16.80 -1.96 42.87
N ALA A 286 17.23 -2.16 41.61
CA ALA A 286 18.60 -1.89 41.18
C ALA A 286 19.00 -0.41 41.32
N LEU A 287 18.09 0.53 41.03
CA LEU A 287 18.34 1.96 41.21
C LEU A 287 18.52 2.31 42.69
N ASN A 288 17.64 1.79 43.55
CA ASN A 288 17.71 2.03 45.00
C ASN A 288 18.98 1.45 45.63
N SER A 289 19.45 0.28 45.16
CA SER A 289 20.71 -0.31 45.61
C SER A 289 21.94 0.45 45.08
N ALA A 290 21.86 1.07 43.90
CA ALA A 290 22.96 1.85 43.34
C ALA A 290 23.13 3.20 44.06
N THR A 291 22.05 3.88 44.43
CA THR A 291 22.12 5.13 45.20
C THR A 291 22.65 4.93 46.61
N THR A 292 22.28 3.83 47.28
CA THR A 292 22.75 3.52 48.63
C THR A 292 24.22 3.11 48.69
N ALA A 293 24.85 2.74 47.56
CA ALA A 293 26.28 2.47 47.46
C ALA A 293 27.13 3.71 47.15
N VAL A 294 26.51 4.84 46.79
CA VAL A 294 27.20 6.12 46.54
C VAL A 294 27.14 7.04 47.76
N ASP A 295 26.16 6.85 48.64
CA ASP A 295 26.01 7.61 49.90
C ASP A 295 26.91 7.08 51.06
N SER A 296 27.89 6.20 50.78
CA SER A 296 28.85 5.73 51.80
C SER A 296 30.16 6.51 51.84
N ASP A 297 30.34 7.50 50.97
CA ASP A 297 31.43 8.48 51.06
C ASP A 297 30.84 9.90 50.97
N GLU A 298 30.96 10.65 52.08
CA GLU A 298 30.58 12.06 52.30
C GLU A 298 29.19 12.31 52.96
N ASP A 299 29.24 12.51 54.27
CA ASP A 299 28.28 13.30 55.04
C ASP A 299 28.17 14.71 54.42
N ASP A 300 27.04 15.02 53.76
CA ASP A 300 26.33 16.32 53.81
C ASP A 300 25.30 16.38 52.67
N ASP A 301 24.01 16.31 53.02
CA ASP A 301 22.88 17.06 52.39
C ASP A 301 21.53 16.36 52.65
N LYS A 302 20.98 16.62 53.84
CA LYS A 302 19.61 16.31 54.22
C LYS A 302 18.61 17.26 53.53
N ASP A 303 18.43 17.22 52.22
CA ASP A 303 17.30 17.93 51.58
C ASP A 303 16.70 17.30 50.31
N ILE A 304 17.24 16.19 49.79
CA ILE A 304 16.67 15.48 48.62
C ILE A 304 15.73 14.32 49.04
N ILE A 305 15.50 14.11 50.34
CA ILE A 305 14.75 12.94 50.87
C ILE A 305 13.22 13.16 50.92
N ARG A 306 12.68 14.24 50.34
CA ARG A 306 11.22 14.48 50.38
C ARG A 306 10.43 14.00 49.16
N CYS A 307 11.06 13.75 48.02
CA CYS A 307 10.31 13.45 46.78
C CYS A 307 10.18 11.93 46.49
N GLY A 308 11.16 11.11 46.87
CA GLY A 308 11.14 9.66 46.62
C GLY A 308 10.31 8.84 47.61
N ARG A 309 10.28 9.25 48.88
CA ARG A 309 9.58 8.51 49.96
C ARG A 309 8.05 8.58 49.87
N ALA A 310 7.51 9.58 49.18
CA ALA A 310 6.07 9.78 49.02
C ALA A 310 5.41 8.79 48.05
N TYR A 311 6.16 8.19 47.12
CA TYR A 311 5.60 7.27 46.12
C TYR A 311 5.54 5.81 46.58
N VAL A 312 6.38 5.40 47.54
CA VAL A 312 6.37 4.03 48.10
C VAL A 312 5.20 3.84 49.08
N TRP A 313 4.93 4.83 49.93
CA TRP A 313 3.84 4.75 50.92
C TRP A 313 2.42 4.72 50.32
N LYS A 314 2.25 5.17 49.06
CA LYS A 314 0.93 5.15 48.42
C LYS A 314 0.58 3.82 47.75
N MET A 315 1.51 2.86 47.67
CA MET A 315 1.22 1.52 47.12
C MET A 315 1.13 0.43 48.20
N GLU A 316 1.79 0.57 49.35
CA GLU A 316 1.68 -0.44 50.43
C GLU A 316 0.31 -0.42 51.13
N PHE A 317 -0.41 0.71 51.14
CA PHE A 317 -1.70 0.83 51.83
C PHE A 317 -2.90 0.21 51.10
N ASP A 318 -2.78 -0.17 49.82
CA ASP A 318 -3.86 -0.84 49.06
C ASP A 318 -3.83 -2.37 49.19
N SER A 319 -3.00 -2.92 50.09
CA SER A 319 -2.83 -4.37 50.26
C SER A 319 -3.05 -4.92 51.67
N PHE A 320 -3.60 -4.11 52.60
CA PHE A 320 -4.02 -4.57 53.91
C PHE A 320 -5.54 -4.41 54.11
N THR A 321 -6.24 -5.56 54.04
CA THR A 321 -7.54 -5.85 54.69
C THR A 321 -8.71 -4.91 54.41
N CYS A 322 -9.51 -5.24 53.37
CA CYS A 322 -10.97 -5.04 53.42
C CYS A 322 -11.63 -6.41 53.68
N TYR A 323 -11.50 -6.87 54.93
CA TYR A 323 -12.41 -7.85 55.50
C TYR A 323 -13.55 -7.02 56.09
N TYR A 324 -14.66 -6.86 55.37
CA TYR A 324 -15.91 -6.39 55.95
C TYR A 324 -16.95 -7.48 55.83
N MET A 325 -17.26 -8.05 56.99
CA MET A 325 -18.36 -8.96 57.25
C MET A 325 -19.66 -8.38 56.71
N THR A 326 -20.30 -9.12 55.82
CA THR A 326 -21.72 -8.93 55.46
C THR A 326 -22.56 -9.83 56.36
N SER A 327 -23.12 -9.30 57.44
CA SER A 327 -24.32 -9.85 58.09
C SER A 327 -24.78 -8.95 59.24
N THR A 328 -26.06 -8.55 59.16
CA THR A 328 -26.97 -8.23 60.27
C THR A 328 -26.59 -7.09 61.22
N GLU A 329 -27.12 -5.88 60.95
CA GLU A 329 -27.93 -5.06 61.87
C GLU A 329 -28.11 -3.61 61.37
N ARG A 330 -29.24 -3.33 60.71
CA ARG A 330 -30.09 -2.11 60.89
C ARG A 330 -31.17 -2.05 59.81
N VAL A 331 -32.17 -2.90 59.99
CA VAL A 331 -33.54 -2.59 59.60
C VAL A 331 -34.20 -1.97 60.83
N LYS A 332 -34.55 -0.68 60.77
CA LYS A 332 -35.77 -0.05 61.31
C LYS A 332 -35.63 1.48 61.38
N ASN A 333 -36.57 2.15 60.67
CA ASN A 333 -37.09 3.51 60.85
C ASN A 333 -36.11 4.67 60.50
N VAL A 334 -36.44 5.58 59.59
CA VAL A 334 -37.63 6.45 59.59
C VAL A 334 -38.11 6.76 58.17
N LEU A 335 -39.34 6.33 57.87
CA LEU A 335 -40.24 6.97 56.90
C LEU A 335 -40.85 8.21 57.56
N ARG A 336 -40.53 9.39 57.01
CA ARG A 336 -41.18 10.72 57.11
C ARG A 336 -40.18 11.66 56.43
N SER A 337 -40.41 12.32 55.31
CA SER A 337 -41.63 12.98 54.85
C SER A 337 -41.49 13.21 53.35
N CYS A 338 -42.52 12.82 52.60
CA CYS A 338 -42.77 13.28 51.25
C CYS A 338 -43.60 14.57 51.33
N SER A 339 -43.40 15.46 50.35
CA SER A 339 -44.13 16.70 50.06
C SER A 339 -43.41 18.01 50.46
N TYR A 340 -43.44 18.95 49.52
CA TYR A 340 -42.87 20.29 49.48
C TYR A 340 -41.39 20.44 49.11
N PHE A 341 -41.10 20.40 47.81
CA PHE A 341 -40.61 21.60 47.11
C PHE A 341 -40.69 21.42 45.58
N LEU A 342 -41.90 21.65 45.07
CA LEU A 342 -42.18 21.96 43.67
C LEU A 342 -42.17 23.50 43.58
N HIS A 343 -41.07 24.11 43.14
CA HIS A 343 -41.07 25.43 42.47
C HIS A 343 -39.65 25.81 42.03
N HIS A 344 -39.54 26.27 40.78
CA HIS A 344 -38.36 26.90 40.15
C HIS A 344 -37.15 26.03 39.77
N GLN A 345 -37.24 25.37 38.62
CA GLN A 345 -36.55 25.86 37.40
C GLN A 345 -36.93 24.97 36.21
N ARG A 346 -38.13 25.25 35.68
CA ARG A 346 -38.59 24.83 34.37
C ARG A 346 -38.69 26.10 33.51
N GLN A 347 -37.55 26.59 33.01
CA GLN A 347 -37.52 27.63 31.97
C GLN A 347 -36.20 27.58 31.21
N ARG A 348 -36.14 26.67 30.24
CA ARG A 348 -35.67 26.89 28.86
C ARG A 348 -35.71 25.54 28.18
N ASP A 349 -36.65 25.39 27.26
CA ASP A 349 -36.59 24.54 26.06
C ASP A 349 -38.01 24.37 25.51
N ARG A 350 -38.46 25.39 24.79
CA ARG A 350 -39.47 25.32 23.74
C ARG A 350 -39.31 26.55 22.84
N TRP A 351 -39.82 26.47 21.61
CA TRP A 351 -39.66 27.38 20.45
C TRP A 351 -38.43 26.97 19.59
N TRP A 352 -38.56 26.33 18.42
CA TRP A 352 -39.61 26.37 17.40
C TRP A 352 -39.86 24.99 16.75
N CYS A 353 -41.13 24.75 16.43
CA CYS A 353 -41.63 23.70 15.56
C CYS A 353 -42.63 24.36 14.59
N THR A 354 -42.46 24.16 13.29
CA THR A 354 -43.46 24.29 12.21
C THR A 354 -42.97 23.34 11.11
N SER A 355 -43.71 22.42 10.51
CA SER A 355 -45.15 22.17 10.38
C SER A 355 -45.33 20.75 9.78
N SER A 356 -46.41 20.05 10.14
CA SER A 356 -46.80 18.68 9.72
C SER A 356 -47.48 18.65 8.33
N PRO A 357 -48.21 17.58 7.89
CA PRO A 357 -48.16 16.12 8.14
C PRO A 357 -48.27 15.27 6.83
N GLU A 358 -47.80 14.02 6.80
CA GLU A 358 -48.51 12.93 6.07
C GLU A 358 -48.29 11.57 6.77
N HIS A 359 -49.40 10.84 6.89
CA HIS A 359 -49.60 9.56 7.58
C HIS A 359 -49.06 8.36 6.77
N THR A 360 -48.51 7.35 7.45
CA THR A 360 -49.01 5.95 7.50
C THR A 360 -47.96 5.03 8.14
N ALA A 361 -48.31 4.41 9.28
CA ALA A 361 -47.51 3.42 9.97
C ALA A 361 -48.06 2.02 9.67
N ILE A 362 -47.19 1.12 9.19
CA ILE A 362 -47.44 -0.31 9.03
C ILE A 362 -46.82 -1.02 10.23
N PHE A 363 -47.65 -1.80 10.95
CA PHE A 363 -47.26 -2.71 12.02
C PHE A 363 -46.49 -3.91 11.46
N ALA A 364 -45.42 -4.35 12.16
CA ALA A 364 -44.88 -5.69 12.02
C ALA A 364 -44.47 -6.23 13.40
N HIS A 365 -45.20 -7.25 13.84
CA HIS A 365 -44.93 -8.09 15.01
C HIS A 365 -43.63 -8.89 14.82
N CYS A 366 -42.81 -8.99 15.87
CA CYS A 366 -41.71 -9.95 15.95
C CYS A 366 -41.99 -10.91 17.12
N ASN A 367 -42.30 -12.17 16.79
CA ASN A 367 -42.53 -13.26 17.75
C ASN A 367 -41.20 -13.77 18.31
N ILE A 368 -41.12 -13.86 19.64
CA ILE A 368 -40.04 -14.50 20.39
C ILE A 368 -40.57 -15.86 20.88
N SER A 369 -39.97 -16.95 20.40
CA SER A 369 -40.22 -18.31 20.89
C SER A 369 -39.16 -18.69 21.95
N LEU A 370 -39.63 -18.92 23.18
CA LEU A 370 -38.88 -19.54 24.28
C LEU A 370 -38.98 -21.06 24.20
N SER A 371 -37.86 -21.77 24.42
CA SER A 371 -37.84 -23.17 24.83
C SER A 371 -36.75 -23.38 25.88
N LEU A 372 -37.16 -23.58 27.13
CA LEU A 372 -36.34 -24.01 28.26
C LEU A 372 -36.64 -25.51 28.49
N SER A 373 -35.60 -26.33 28.41
CA SER A 373 -35.59 -27.75 28.76
C SER A 373 -35.27 -27.92 30.24
N SER A 374 -36.12 -28.64 30.98
CA SER A 374 -35.91 -29.06 32.37
C SER A 374 -35.30 -30.46 32.44
N GLU A 375 -34.28 -30.60 33.28
CA GLU A 375 -33.72 -31.87 33.75
C GLU A 375 -34.66 -32.53 34.78
N SER A 376 -34.98 -33.81 34.59
CA SER A 376 -34.88 -34.91 35.56
C SER A 376 -35.37 -36.21 34.93
#